data_AF-A0AAX1MDE5-F1
#
_entry.id   AF-A0AAX1MDE5-F1
#
_cell.length_a   1.000
_cell.length_b   1.000
_cell.length_c   1.000
_cell.angle_alpha   90.00
_cell.angle_beta   90.00
_cell.angle_gamma   90.00
#
_symmetry.space_group_name_H-M   'P 1'
#
loop_
_entity.id
_entity.type
_entity.pdbx_description
1 polymer ?
#
loop_
_entity_poly.entity_id
_entity_poly.type
_entity_poly.pdbx_seq_one_letter_code
_entity_poly.pdbx_strand_id
1 'polypeptide(L)'
;MQLLRSSFTQEVETYLDVNDTSGDLKEYILLLMISNYFINYVALTVVTAKDEKYAFDIFESLNTTGEPLTAFETFKPKVIQDIGITRYYNEESELKGYLDNIELVLEQNNNEKIKKSKTSNLVISYASLWNHMKMSTKLSDQRQFFKDNYDALESGITVTDSRFKFVKYLSLLNEFISKIWSGEVDNYQTTYLGINRKISDRANLGLAFLRELDHTIVIPILARFYIEYAVRLDFQNSIGEGNNVKNVLIDNFENAVQAIVAFSTLWRSSRKGTAGIDNVYRHLMSTNIDALNYKALSLKQTVIGKSSEEYFENDAVNLNKLKLALRSYMKNDRKYPIVNKDNWVERSARLPIYDEPNCLTRLLLLAATHDTVVDSTSGELIKSARSGVNDFLNYTNWINKDLKTIEHILPQNLNSVDLQVIRLDDDRDLHLLGNLTLLPQSANSIVGNKSWSDKHMIFKLLTSVNQEDIENTSNQLKTNNIVTENQIDILRGWNYLPILKYIVDQQFTIIDSKAIHDRSKSIAGLAYDELIKWLE
;
A
#
# COMPACT_ATOMS: atom_id res chain seq x y z
N MET A 1 -10.26 -35.06 -34.63
CA MET A 1 -9.79 -35.45 -35.98
C MET A 1 -9.64 -36.99 -36.13
N GLN A 2 -10.52 -37.78 -35.49
CA GLN A 2 -10.59 -39.25 -35.64
C GLN A 2 -11.91 -39.74 -36.25
N LEU A 3 -12.93 -38.87 -36.32
CA LEU A 3 -14.21 -39.11 -37.02
C LEU A 3 -14.12 -39.09 -38.56
N LEU A 4 -12.99 -38.63 -39.12
CA LEU A 4 -12.74 -38.54 -40.57
C LEU A 4 -11.96 -39.75 -41.12
N ARG A 5 -11.79 -40.83 -40.34
CA ARG A 5 -11.06 -42.04 -40.77
C ARG A 5 -11.96 -43.18 -41.27
N SER A 6 -13.27 -42.99 -41.33
CA SER A 6 -14.10 -43.90 -42.12
C SER A 6 -14.04 -43.42 -43.58
N SER A 7 -13.30 -44.15 -44.40
CA SER A 7 -13.49 -44.09 -45.85
C SER A 7 -14.97 -44.26 -46.18
N PHE A 8 -15.43 -43.63 -47.26
CA PHE A 8 -16.76 -43.95 -47.76
C PHE A 8 -16.81 -45.46 -48.06
N THR A 9 -18.00 -46.05 -48.09
CA THR A 9 -18.10 -47.44 -48.53
C THR A 9 -17.48 -47.57 -49.93
N GLN A 10 -16.86 -48.72 -50.20
CA GLN A 10 -16.09 -48.93 -51.43
C GLN A 10 -16.91 -48.66 -52.71
N GLU A 11 -18.23 -48.88 -52.67
CA GLU A 11 -19.18 -48.52 -53.74
C GLU A 11 -19.28 -47.01 -53.96
N VAL A 12 -19.33 -46.21 -52.88
CA VAL A 12 -19.42 -44.75 -52.95
C VAL A 12 -18.08 -44.15 -53.38
N GLU A 13 -16.95 -44.69 -52.92
CA GLU A 13 -15.63 -44.24 -53.39
C GLU A 13 -15.47 -44.51 -54.89
N THR A 14 -15.85 -45.70 -55.36
CA THR A 14 -15.79 -46.04 -56.79
C THR A 14 -16.72 -45.14 -57.62
N TYR A 15 -17.90 -44.79 -57.11
CA TYR A 15 -18.81 -43.88 -57.80
C TYR A 15 -18.27 -42.45 -57.88
N LEU A 16 -17.67 -41.96 -56.80
CA LEU A 16 -17.07 -40.63 -56.73
C LEU A 16 -15.81 -40.53 -57.60
N ASP A 17 -14.93 -41.52 -57.58
CA ASP A 17 -13.71 -41.54 -58.41
C ASP A 17 -14.02 -41.53 -59.92
N VAL A 18 -15.20 -42.02 -60.33
CA VAL A 18 -15.63 -42.04 -61.74
C VAL A 18 -16.39 -40.78 -62.15
N ASN A 19 -17.19 -40.18 -61.25
CA ASN A 19 -18.13 -39.11 -61.60
C ASN A 19 -17.75 -37.73 -61.04
N ASP A 20 -16.79 -37.64 -60.13
CA ASP A 20 -16.34 -36.40 -59.49
C ASP A 20 -14.92 -36.04 -59.94
N THR A 21 -14.79 -35.63 -61.21
CA THR A 21 -13.49 -35.31 -61.82
C THR A 21 -12.85 -34.01 -61.31
N SER A 22 -13.61 -33.14 -60.64
CA SER A 22 -13.13 -31.90 -60.02
C SER A 22 -12.94 -31.98 -58.50
N GLY A 23 -13.51 -33.00 -57.84
CA GLY A 23 -13.45 -33.19 -56.38
C GLY A 23 -14.52 -32.44 -55.58
N ASP A 24 -15.35 -31.64 -56.27
CA ASP A 24 -16.36 -30.79 -55.65
C ASP A 24 -17.52 -31.61 -55.06
N LEU A 25 -17.92 -32.72 -55.71
CA LEU A 25 -19.05 -33.53 -55.27
C LEU A 25 -18.77 -34.20 -53.92
N LYS A 26 -17.54 -34.69 -53.73
CA LYS A 26 -17.05 -35.26 -52.48
C LYS A 26 -17.05 -34.22 -51.36
N GLU A 27 -16.62 -33.00 -51.64
CA GLU A 27 -16.65 -31.90 -50.67
C GLU A 27 -18.09 -31.54 -50.27
N TYR A 28 -19.02 -31.46 -51.23
CA TYR A 28 -20.44 -31.21 -50.93
C TYR A 28 -21.07 -32.33 -50.10
N ILE A 29 -20.77 -33.59 -50.42
CA ILE A 29 -21.27 -34.73 -49.64
C ILE A 29 -20.72 -34.69 -48.21
N LEU A 30 -19.44 -34.38 -48.04
CA LEU A 30 -18.84 -34.21 -46.71
C LEU A 30 -19.48 -33.04 -45.95
N LEU A 31 -19.71 -31.91 -46.61
CA LEU A 31 -20.37 -30.76 -46.00
C LEU A 31 -21.81 -31.09 -45.58
N LEU A 32 -22.54 -31.84 -46.40
CA LEU A 32 -23.89 -32.32 -46.09
C LEU A 32 -23.87 -33.30 -44.91
N MET A 33 -22.91 -34.24 -44.87
CA MET A 33 -22.76 -35.17 -43.75
C MET A 33 -22.41 -34.45 -42.45
N ILE A 34 -21.49 -33.49 -42.48
CA ILE A 34 -21.13 -32.67 -41.31
C ILE A 34 -22.32 -31.82 -40.87
N SER A 35 -23.04 -31.19 -41.81
CA SER A 35 -24.23 -30.40 -41.50
C SER A 35 -25.32 -31.26 -40.88
N ASN A 36 -25.57 -32.45 -41.44
CA ASN A 36 -26.53 -33.42 -40.91
C ASN A 36 -26.12 -33.92 -39.52
N TYR A 37 -24.83 -34.19 -39.31
CA TYR A 37 -24.30 -34.57 -38.01
C TYR A 37 -24.49 -33.44 -36.98
N PHE A 38 -24.12 -32.21 -37.35
CA PHE A 38 -24.25 -31.05 -36.48
C PHE A 38 -25.71 -30.73 -36.12
N ILE A 39 -26.63 -30.83 -37.08
CA ILE A 39 -28.05 -30.53 -36.85
C ILE A 39 -28.74 -31.62 -36.03
N ASN A 40 -28.47 -32.91 -36.35
CA ASN A 40 -29.27 -34.02 -35.80
C ASN A 40 -28.60 -34.75 -34.63
N TYR A 41 -27.28 -34.62 -34.46
CA TYR A 41 -26.53 -35.41 -33.48
C TYR A 41 -25.73 -34.57 -32.48
N VAL A 42 -25.59 -33.26 -32.70
CA VAL A 42 -25.03 -32.34 -31.70
C VAL A 42 -26.18 -31.74 -30.89
N ALA A 43 -26.28 -32.11 -29.62
CA ALA A 43 -27.26 -31.56 -28.70
C ALA A 43 -26.68 -30.33 -27.99
N LEU A 44 -27.39 -29.20 -28.08
CA LEU A 44 -27.11 -28.01 -27.27
C LEU A 44 -28.05 -27.98 -26.07
N THR A 45 -27.50 -28.12 -24.86
CA THR A 45 -28.27 -27.93 -23.63
C THR A 45 -28.32 -26.43 -23.32
N VAL A 46 -29.48 -25.82 -23.52
CA VAL A 46 -29.72 -24.41 -23.14
C VAL A 46 -30.43 -24.37 -21.80
N VAL A 47 -29.73 -23.92 -20.76
CA VAL A 47 -30.33 -23.70 -19.44
C VAL A 47 -30.74 -22.24 -19.34
N THR A 48 -32.06 -21.98 -19.34
CA THR A 48 -32.60 -20.63 -19.21
C THR A 48 -32.95 -20.34 -17.75
N ALA A 49 -32.22 -19.43 -17.13
CA ALA A 49 -32.52 -18.97 -15.77
C ALA A 49 -33.60 -17.88 -15.78
N LYS A 50 -34.37 -17.80 -14.68
CA LYS A 50 -35.42 -16.79 -14.50
C LYS A 50 -34.85 -15.40 -14.23
N ASP A 51 -33.71 -15.34 -13.56
CA ASP A 51 -32.98 -14.14 -13.25
C ASP A 51 -31.47 -14.43 -13.23
N GLU A 52 -30.68 -13.36 -13.26
CA GLU A 52 -29.22 -13.43 -13.33
C GLU A 52 -28.58 -14.08 -12.10
N LYS A 53 -29.18 -13.91 -10.91
CA LYS A 53 -28.66 -14.52 -9.67
C LYS A 53 -28.79 -16.04 -9.74
N TYR A 54 -29.95 -16.52 -10.15
CA TYR A 54 -30.20 -17.93 -10.38
C TYR A 54 -29.35 -18.50 -11.51
N ALA A 55 -29.07 -17.69 -12.55
CA ALA A 55 -28.13 -18.05 -13.61
C ALA A 55 -26.72 -18.29 -13.07
N PHE A 56 -26.24 -17.41 -12.18
CA PHE A 56 -24.93 -17.57 -11.54
C PHE A 56 -24.89 -18.78 -10.60
N ASP A 57 -25.93 -19.02 -9.81
CA ASP A 57 -25.99 -20.19 -8.92
C ASP A 57 -25.96 -21.51 -9.72
N ILE A 58 -26.68 -21.58 -10.85
CA ILE A 58 -26.62 -22.70 -11.80
C ILE A 58 -25.23 -22.82 -12.42
N PHE A 59 -24.66 -21.71 -12.88
CA PHE A 59 -23.34 -21.69 -13.51
C PHE A 59 -22.24 -22.16 -12.55
N GLU A 60 -22.25 -21.68 -11.30
CA GLU A 60 -21.32 -22.13 -10.25
C GLU A 60 -21.47 -23.62 -9.95
N SER A 61 -22.72 -24.13 -9.94
CA SER A 61 -22.99 -25.56 -9.73
C SER A 61 -22.55 -26.44 -10.91
N LEU A 62 -22.51 -25.88 -12.13
CA LEU A 62 -22.06 -26.56 -13.35
C LEU A 62 -20.56 -26.42 -13.59
N ASN A 63 -19.89 -25.47 -12.93
CA ASN A 63 -18.46 -25.26 -13.11
C ASN A 63 -17.67 -26.44 -12.52
N THR A 64 -17.03 -27.20 -13.38
CA THR A 64 -16.32 -28.45 -13.03
C THR A 64 -15.10 -28.23 -12.15
N THR A 65 -14.61 -26.98 -12.04
CA THR A 65 -13.50 -26.62 -11.15
C THR A 65 -13.92 -26.42 -9.69
N GLY A 66 -15.23 -26.33 -9.41
CA GLY A 66 -15.76 -26.09 -8.05
C GLY A 66 -15.46 -24.70 -7.47
N GLU A 67 -14.80 -23.82 -8.25
CA GLU A 67 -14.42 -22.49 -7.81
C GLU A 67 -15.34 -21.42 -8.44
N PRO A 68 -15.98 -20.54 -7.63
CA PRO A 68 -16.83 -19.48 -8.16
C PRO A 68 -16.00 -18.42 -8.90
N LEU A 69 -16.55 -17.91 -10.02
CA LEU A 69 -15.94 -16.81 -10.78
C LEU A 69 -15.82 -15.56 -9.91
N THR A 70 -14.76 -14.79 -10.13
CA THR A 70 -14.58 -13.50 -9.47
C THR A 70 -15.56 -12.45 -9.98
N ALA A 71 -15.70 -11.36 -9.24
CA ALA A 71 -16.51 -10.23 -9.68
C ALA A 71 -16.01 -9.60 -11.00
N PHE A 72 -14.70 -9.63 -11.25
CA PHE A 72 -14.14 -9.11 -12.50
C PHE A 72 -14.43 -10.02 -13.71
N GLU A 73 -14.31 -11.34 -13.55
CA GLU A 73 -14.59 -12.31 -14.63
C GLU A 73 -16.06 -12.28 -15.08
N THR A 74 -16.96 -11.95 -14.16
CA THR A 74 -18.39 -11.75 -14.48
C THR A 74 -18.69 -10.37 -15.06
N PHE A 75 -17.88 -9.36 -14.72
CA PHE A 75 -18.00 -7.99 -15.22
C PHE A 75 -17.46 -7.82 -16.64
N LYS A 76 -16.32 -8.42 -16.98
CA LYS A 76 -15.67 -8.29 -18.30
C LYS A 76 -16.59 -8.63 -19.48
N PRO A 77 -17.35 -9.75 -19.50
CA PRO A 77 -18.28 -10.07 -20.59
C PRO A 77 -19.33 -8.99 -20.82
N LYS A 78 -19.78 -8.32 -19.74
CA LYS A 78 -20.76 -7.24 -19.82
C LYS A 78 -20.21 -6.01 -20.54
N VAL A 79 -18.97 -5.63 -20.21
CA VAL A 79 -18.27 -4.54 -20.91
C VAL A 79 -18.11 -4.88 -22.40
N ILE A 80 -17.76 -6.13 -22.74
CA ILE A 80 -17.64 -6.59 -24.12
C ILE A 80 -18.98 -6.51 -24.86
N GLN A 81 -20.08 -6.89 -24.20
CA GLN A 81 -21.42 -6.82 -24.77
C GLN A 81 -21.83 -5.38 -25.09
N ASP A 82 -21.57 -4.44 -24.19
CA ASP A 82 -21.92 -3.03 -24.35
C ASP A 82 -21.16 -2.36 -25.50
N ILE A 83 -19.89 -2.70 -25.68
CA ILE A 83 -19.03 -2.17 -26.77
C ILE A 83 -19.36 -2.85 -28.12
N GLY A 84 -19.75 -4.12 -28.05
CA GLY A 84 -19.91 -5.02 -29.19
C GLY A 84 -18.61 -5.75 -29.54
N ILE A 85 -18.74 -7.05 -29.83
CA ILE A 85 -17.63 -7.99 -30.08
C ILE A 85 -16.67 -7.46 -31.17
N THR A 86 -17.19 -7.00 -32.31
CA THR A 86 -16.37 -6.53 -33.43
C THR A 86 -15.49 -5.34 -33.06
N ARG A 87 -16.01 -4.41 -32.25
CA ARG A 87 -15.26 -3.23 -31.81
C ARG A 87 -14.28 -3.58 -30.70
N TYR A 88 -14.64 -4.51 -29.81
CA TYR A 88 -13.77 -4.99 -28.75
C TYR A 88 -12.49 -5.63 -29.29
N TYR A 89 -12.62 -6.50 -30.30
CA TYR A 89 -11.49 -7.21 -30.91
C TYR A 89 -10.76 -6.41 -32.01
N ASN A 90 -11.13 -5.13 -32.22
CA ASN A 90 -10.32 -4.25 -33.04
C ASN A 90 -8.99 -3.97 -32.31
N GLU A 91 -7.87 -4.00 -33.03
CA GLU A 91 -6.52 -3.81 -32.48
C GLU A 91 -6.34 -2.42 -31.81
N GLU A 92 -7.14 -1.44 -32.21
CA GLU A 92 -7.13 -0.06 -31.67
C GLU A 92 -8.03 0.13 -30.43
N SER A 93 -8.63 -0.93 -29.88
CA SER A 93 -9.54 -0.81 -28.74
C SER A 93 -8.80 -0.51 -27.42
N GLU A 94 -8.83 0.75 -26.97
CA GLU A 94 -8.28 1.15 -25.67
C GLU A 94 -8.91 0.37 -24.50
N LEU A 95 -10.22 0.09 -24.57
CA LEU A 95 -10.93 -0.65 -23.52
C LEU A 95 -10.45 -2.10 -23.40
N LYS A 96 -10.10 -2.74 -24.52
CA LYS A 96 -9.47 -4.06 -24.50
C LYS A 96 -8.13 -3.98 -23.77
N GLY A 97 -7.29 -2.99 -24.08
CA GLY A 97 -6.03 -2.76 -23.38
C GLY A 97 -6.21 -2.59 -21.86
N TYR A 98 -7.19 -1.80 -21.42
CA TYR A 98 -7.49 -1.62 -20.00
C TYR A 98 -7.93 -2.91 -19.30
N LEU A 99 -8.78 -3.72 -19.95
CA LEU A 99 -9.27 -4.99 -19.38
C LEU A 99 -8.18 -6.06 -19.36
N ASP A 100 -7.42 -6.19 -20.45
CA ASP A 100 -6.30 -7.15 -20.56
C ASP A 100 -5.23 -6.85 -19.50
N ASN A 101 -4.95 -5.56 -19.22
CA ASN A 101 -4.02 -5.16 -18.16
C ASN A 101 -4.50 -5.56 -16.76
N ILE A 102 -5.80 -5.50 -16.49
CA ILE A 102 -6.36 -5.97 -15.22
C ILE A 102 -6.22 -7.48 -15.11
N GLU A 103 -6.64 -8.21 -16.15
CA GLU A 103 -6.59 -9.67 -16.20
C GLU A 103 -5.16 -10.18 -16.00
N LEU A 104 -4.18 -9.62 -16.70
CA LEU A 104 -2.78 -9.99 -16.58
C LEU A 104 -2.29 -9.92 -15.12
N VAL A 105 -2.60 -8.85 -14.40
CA VAL A 105 -2.19 -8.67 -12.99
C VAL A 105 -2.90 -9.64 -12.04
N LEU A 106 -4.17 -9.96 -12.31
CA LEU A 106 -4.95 -10.89 -11.52
C LEU A 106 -4.49 -12.34 -11.72
N GLU A 107 -4.00 -12.68 -12.90
CA GLU A 107 -3.57 -14.04 -13.28
C GLU A 107 -2.10 -14.37 -12.97
N GLN A 108 -1.25 -13.37 -12.74
CA GLN A 108 0.20 -13.50 -12.49
C GLN A 108 0.67 -14.64 -11.55
N ASN A 109 -0.17 -15.11 -10.63
CA ASN A 109 0.24 -16.07 -9.58
C ASN A 109 -0.28 -17.51 -9.75
N ASN A 110 -0.95 -17.85 -10.87
CA ASN A 110 -1.51 -19.20 -11.16
C ASN A 110 -2.21 -19.88 -9.96
N ASN A 111 -2.78 -19.09 -9.05
CA ASN A 111 -3.34 -19.53 -7.80
C ASN A 111 -4.68 -18.83 -7.57
N GLU A 112 -5.75 -19.61 -7.62
CA GLU A 112 -7.12 -19.09 -7.63
C GLU A 112 -7.49 -18.36 -6.34
N LYS A 113 -6.95 -18.80 -5.19
CA LYS A 113 -7.13 -18.11 -3.91
C LYS A 113 -6.47 -16.73 -3.91
N ILE A 114 -5.26 -16.62 -4.48
CA ILE A 114 -4.56 -15.34 -4.60
C ILE A 114 -5.29 -14.43 -5.60
N LYS A 115 -5.76 -14.96 -6.73
CA LYS A 115 -6.57 -14.24 -7.71
C LYS A 115 -7.85 -13.69 -7.11
N LYS A 116 -8.58 -14.49 -6.34
CA LYS A 116 -9.79 -14.06 -5.59
C LYS A 116 -9.48 -12.94 -4.59
N SER A 117 -8.40 -13.08 -3.83
CA SER A 117 -7.98 -12.07 -2.86
C SER A 117 -7.59 -10.74 -3.54
N LYS A 118 -6.75 -10.80 -4.59
CA LYS A 118 -6.37 -9.63 -5.40
C LYS A 118 -7.60 -8.95 -6.00
N THR A 119 -8.51 -9.72 -6.59
CA THR A 119 -9.73 -9.19 -7.19
C THR A 119 -10.60 -8.52 -6.13
N SER A 120 -10.81 -9.18 -4.99
CA SER A 120 -11.57 -8.60 -3.87
C SER A 120 -10.98 -7.29 -3.39
N ASN A 121 -9.65 -7.21 -3.20
CA ASN A 121 -8.98 -6.00 -2.75
C ASN A 121 -9.05 -4.85 -3.78
N LEU A 122 -8.92 -5.17 -5.08
CA LEU A 122 -9.08 -4.22 -6.17
C LEU A 122 -10.51 -3.66 -6.17
N VAL A 123 -11.51 -4.53 -6.12
CA VAL A 123 -12.92 -4.13 -6.16
C VAL A 123 -13.27 -3.29 -4.93
N ILE A 124 -12.86 -3.69 -3.72
CA ILE A 124 -13.07 -2.92 -2.48
C ILE A 124 -12.44 -1.52 -2.57
N SER A 125 -11.20 -1.44 -3.03
CA SER A 125 -10.52 -0.16 -3.22
C SER A 125 -11.21 0.69 -4.28
N TYR A 126 -11.69 0.06 -5.35
CA TYR A 126 -12.37 0.75 -6.44
C TYR A 126 -13.73 1.29 -6.04
N ALA A 127 -14.54 0.57 -5.26
CA ALA A 127 -15.81 1.10 -4.76
C ALA A 127 -15.61 2.33 -3.87
N SER A 128 -14.58 2.30 -3.01
CA SER A 128 -14.22 3.48 -2.21
C SER A 128 -13.80 4.65 -3.09
N LEU A 129 -12.95 4.41 -4.09
CA LEU A 129 -12.51 5.42 -5.07
C LEU A 129 -13.67 5.98 -5.91
N TRP A 130 -14.57 5.10 -6.37
CA TRP A 130 -15.65 5.44 -7.27
C TRP A 130 -16.73 6.26 -6.57
N ASN A 131 -17.27 5.75 -5.46
CA ASN A 131 -18.44 6.34 -4.82
C ASN A 131 -18.45 6.12 -3.29
N HIS A 132 -17.26 6.07 -2.67
CA HIS A 132 -17.08 5.97 -1.22
C HIS A 132 -17.82 4.81 -0.53
N MET A 133 -18.21 3.77 -1.27
CA MET A 133 -18.94 2.63 -0.73
C MET A 133 -18.03 1.74 0.11
N LYS A 134 -18.47 1.45 1.34
CA LYS A 134 -17.87 0.40 2.16
C LYS A 134 -18.35 -0.95 1.63
N MET A 135 -17.47 -1.66 0.94
CA MET A 135 -17.78 -2.97 0.36
C MET A 135 -17.30 -4.13 1.24
N SER A 136 -18.04 -5.24 1.18
CA SER A 136 -17.68 -6.47 1.85
C SER A 136 -16.76 -7.34 0.96
N THR A 137 -16.18 -8.38 1.53
CA THR A 137 -15.41 -9.40 0.80
C THR A 137 -16.30 -10.45 0.11
N LYS A 138 -17.63 -10.35 0.21
CA LYS A 138 -18.55 -11.31 -0.41
C LYS A 138 -18.63 -11.09 -1.91
N LEU A 139 -18.49 -12.16 -2.68
CA LEU A 139 -18.57 -12.12 -4.15
C LEU A 139 -19.89 -11.56 -4.66
N SER A 140 -21.02 -11.90 -4.01
CA SER A 140 -22.35 -11.36 -4.36
C SER A 140 -22.38 -9.83 -4.35
N ASP A 141 -21.82 -9.23 -3.29
CA ASP A 141 -21.86 -7.78 -3.08
C ASP A 141 -20.94 -7.08 -4.09
N GLN A 142 -19.80 -7.70 -4.42
CA GLN A 142 -18.85 -7.19 -5.41
C GLN A 142 -19.41 -7.25 -6.84
N ARG A 143 -20.09 -8.34 -7.21
CA ARG A 143 -20.79 -8.46 -8.49
C ARG A 143 -21.91 -7.42 -8.59
N GLN A 144 -22.69 -7.27 -7.52
CA GLN A 144 -23.77 -6.28 -7.45
C GLN A 144 -23.25 -4.85 -7.56
N PHE A 145 -22.10 -4.53 -6.95
CA PHE A 145 -21.46 -3.22 -7.08
C PHE A 145 -21.22 -2.84 -8.54
N PHE A 146 -20.64 -3.76 -9.33
CA PHE A 146 -20.40 -3.52 -10.75
C PHE A 146 -21.72 -3.34 -11.50
N LYS A 147 -22.70 -4.21 -11.27
CA LYS A 147 -24.01 -4.10 -11.89
C LYS A 147 -24.67 -2.74 -11.61
N ASP A 148 -24.80 -2.37 -10.34
CA ASP A 148 -25.52 -1.14 -9.95
C ASP A 148 -24.80 0.13 -10.40
N ASN A 149 -23.47 0.16 -10.37
CA ASN A 149 -22.72 1.37 -10.67
C ASN A 149 -22.32 1.50 -12.13
N TYR A 150 -22.20 0.40 -12.88
CA TYR A 150 -21.89 0.46 -14.31
C TYR A 150 -23.16 0.64 -15.14
N ASP A 151 -24.24 -0.09 -14.81
CA ASP A 151 -25.49 -0.05 -15.61
C ASP A 151 -26.20 1.28 -15.49
N ALA A 152 -26.10 1.92 -14.31
CA ALA A 152 -26.66 3.24 -14.06
C ALA A 152 -25.95 4.36 -14.83
N LEU A 153 -24.81 4.09 -15.47
CA LEU A 153 -24.09 5.08 -16.28
C LEU A 153 -24.65 5.11 -17.70
N GLU A 154 -24.67 6.30 -18.28
CA GLU A 154 -25.06 6.52 -19.67
C GLU A 154 -24.25 5.63 -20.63
N SER A 155 -24.97 4.96 -21.53
CA SER A 155 -24.39 4.06 -22.51
C SER A 155 -23.64 4.84 -23.59
N GLY A 156 -22.38 4.48 -23.82
CA GLY A 156 -21.55 5.05 -24.87
C GLY A 156 -20.16 4.40 -24.90
N ILE A 157 -19.46 4.55 -26.03
CA ILE A 157 -18.21 3.84 -26.38
C ILE A 157 -17.04 4.83 -26.67
N THR A 158 -17.25 6.13 -26.50
CA THR A 158 -16.25 7.18 -26.66
C THR A 158 -15.51 7.47 -25.35
N VAL A 159 -14.32 8.09 -25.44
CA VAL A 159 -13.50 8.46 -24.27
C VAL A 159 -14.24 9.41 -23.31
N THR A 160 -15.21 10.17 -23.82
CA THR A 160 -16.05 11.06 -23.02
C THR A 160 -17.12 10.33 -22.20
N ASP A 161 -17.42 9.07 -22.53
CA ASP A 161 -18.52 8.32 -21.94
C ASP A 161 -18.22 7.79 -20.54
N SER A 162 -19.23 7.85 -19.68
CA SER A 162 -19.11 7.48 -18.28
C SER A 162 -18.73 6.01 -18.07
N ARG A 163 -19.24 5.10 -18.91
CA ARG A 163 -18.87 3.68 -18.89
C ARG A 163 -17.43 3.43 -19.31
N PHE A 164 -16.90 4.20 -20.27
CA PHE A 164 -15.49 4.14 -20.65
C PHE A 164 -14.60 4.56 -19.49
N LYS A 165 -14.89 5.72 -18.88
CA LYS A 165 -14.17 6.26 -17.73
C LYS A 165 -14.18 5.29 -16.54
N PHE A 166 -15.28 4.59 -16.30
CA PHE A 166 -15.38 3.56 -15.27
C PHE A 166 -14.34 2.44 -15.47
N VAL A 167 -14.22 1.90 -16.68
CA VAL A 167 -13.25 0.81 -16.95
C VAL A 167 -11.82 1.34 -16.95
N LYS A 168 -11.58 2.52 -17.53
CA LYS A 168 -10.28 3.20 -17.52
C LYS A 168 -9.77 3.39 -16.10
N TYR A 169 -10.55 4.02 -15.22
CA TYR A 169 -10.10 4.31 -13.85
C TYR A 169 -9.97 3.05 -12.98
N LEU A 170 -10.76 1.99 -13.24
CA LEU A 170 -10.53 0.68 -12.62
C LEU A 170 -9.16 0.11 -13.01
N SER A 171 -8.80 0.20 -14.30
CA SER A 171 -7.50 -0.28 -14.80
C SER A 171 -6.33 0.54 -14.23
N LEU A 172 -6.47 1.86 -14.15
CA LEU A 172 -5.44 2.72 -13.55
C LEU A 172 -5.28 2.50 -12.05
N LEU A 173 -6.37 2.20 -11.33
CA LEU A 173 -6.27 1.76 -9.93
C LEU A 173 -5.56 0.42 -9.81
N ASN A 174 -5.86 -0.54 -10.69
CA ASN A 174 -5.16 -1.82 -10.72
C ASN A 174 -3.66 -1.64 -10.95
N GLU A 175 -3.28 -0.79 -11.91
CA GLU A 175 -1.87 -0.44 -12.14
C GLU A 175 -1.24 0.24 -10.92
N PHE A 176 -1.92 1.21 -10.31
CA PHE A 176 -1.43 1.86 -9.10
C PHE A 176 -1.17 0.85 -7.99
N ILE A 177 -2.10 -0.07 -7.75
CA ILE A 177 -1.97 -1.11 -6.72
C ILE A 177 -0.81 -2.06 -7.05
N SER A 178 -0.74 -2.52 -8.29
CA SER A 178 0.19 -3.56 -8.71
C SER A 178 1.62 -3.05 -8.86
N LYS A 179 1.82 -1.80 -9.33
CA LYS A 179 3.15 -1.23 -9.61
C LYS A 179 3.63 -0.32 -8.48
N ILE A 180 2.88 0.75 -8.18
CA ILE A 180 3.32 1.82 -7.27
C ILE A 180 3.13 1.43 -5.82
N TRP A 181 1.91 1.05 -5.44
CA TRP A 181 1.58 0.70 -4.06
C TRP A 181 2.32 -0.56 -3.61
N SER A 182 2.52 -1.56 -4.47
CA SER A 182 3.27 -2.78 -4.13
C SER A 182 4.77 -2.52 -3.95
N GLY A 183 5.31 -1.49 -4.60
CA GLY A 183 6.75 -1.25 -4.74
C GLY A 183 7.43 -2.14 -5.80
N GLU A 184 6.67 -2.68 -6.77
CA GLU A 184 7.22 -3.45 -7.89
C GLU A 184 8.09 -2.59 -8.81
N VAL A 185 7.78 -1.29 -8.94
CA VAL A 185 8.55 -0.33 -9.74
C VAL A 185 9.14 0.77 -8.87
N ASP A 186 10.30 1.30 -9.26
CA ASP A 186 10.98 2.43 -8.63
C ASP A 186 10.92 3.71 -9.50
N ASN A 187 10.27 3.65 -10.67
CA ASN A 187 10.21 4.70 -11.68
C ASN A 187 8.84 4.70 -12.39
N TYR A 188 8.38 5.89 -12.81
CA TYR A 188 7.13 6.09 -13.52
C TYR A 188 7.14 5.70 -15.01
N GLN A 189 8.29 5.30 -15.58
CA GLN A 189 8.43 5.04 -17.01
C GLN A 189 7.54 3.90 -17.53
N THR A 190 7.37 2.84 -16.73
CA THR A 190 6.56 1.66 -17.08
C THR A 190 5.11 1.78 -16.60
N THR A 191 4.70 2.98 -16.18
CA THR A 191 3.34 3.28 -15.70
C THR A 191 2.56 4.07 -16.74
N TYR A 192 1.26 4.29 -16.52
CA TYR A 192 0.43 5.15 -17.36
C TYR A 192 1.02 6.56 -17.55
N LEU A 193 1.80 7.06 -16.57
CA LEU A 193 2.46 8.35 -16.68
C LEU A 193 3.59 8.35 -17.72
N GLY A 194 4.22 7.20 -18.00
CA GLY A 194 5.18 7.02 -19.10
C GLY A 194 6.36 8.00 -19.08
N ILE A 195 6.77 8.47 -17.90
CA ILE A 195 7.84 9.47 -17.74
C ILE A 195 9.04 8.84 -17.05
N ASN A 196 10.24 9.08 -17.58
CA ASN A 196 11.48 8.64 -16.95
C ASN A 196 11.82 9.51 -15.73
N ARG A 197 11.16 9.20 -14.61
CA ARG A 197 11.37 9.85 -13.32
C ARG A 197 11.30 8.77 -12.24
N LYS A 198 12.34 8.71 -11.40
CA LYS A 198 12.33 7.86 -10.20
C LYS A 198 11.29 8.38 -9.21
N ILE A 199 10.61 7.45 -8.56
CA ILE A 199 9.76 7.73 -7.40
C ILE A 199 10.67 8.30 -6.32
N SER A 200 10.30 9.43 -5.72
CA SER A 200 11.14 10.03 -4.69
C SER A 200 11.33 9.10 -3.50
N ASP A 201 12.49 9.23 -2.85
CA ASP A 201 12.87 8.41 -1.72
C ASP A 201 11.81 8.49 -0.58
N ARG A 202 11.33 9.69 -0.26
CA ARG A 202 10.27 9.89 0.75
C ARG A 202 8.95 9.24 0.38
N ALA A 203 8.58 9.25 -0.90
CA ALA A 203 7.37 8.55 -1.35
C ALA A 203 7.53 7.03 -1.24
N ASN A 204 8.71 6.48 -1.58
CA ASN A 204 9.01 5.06 -1.39
C ASN A 204 8.97 4.65 0.08
N LEU A 205 9.59 5.44 0.98
CA LEU A 205 9.49 5.26 2.43
C LEU A 205 8.02 5.28 2.87
N GLY A 206 7.26 6.28 2.44
CA GLY A 206 5.88 6.46 2.83
C GLY A 206 4.98 5.29 2.40
N LEU A 207 5.10 4.87 1.14
CA LEU A 207 4.36 3.71 0.62
C LEU A 207 4.74 2.42 1.36
N ALA A 208 6.04 2.20 1.60
CA ALA A 208 6.51 1.04 2.34
C ALA A 208 6.02 1.02 3.80
N PHE A 209 6.04 2.17 4.47
CA PHE A 209 5.50 2.32 5.82
C PHE A 209 3.99 2.04 5.86
N LEU A 210 3.21 2.62 4.93
CA LEU A 210 1.76 2.43 4.89
C LEU A 210 1.38 0.97 4.59
N ARG A 211 2.17 0.27 3.78
CA ARG A 211 2.03 -1.19 3.58
C ARG A 211 2.30 -1.97 4.85
N GLU A 212 3.40 -1.68 5.54
CA GLU A 212 3.77 -2.38 6.79
C GLU A 212 2.76 -2.10 7.92
N LEU A 213 2.09 -0.94 7.87
CA LEU A 213 0.99 -0.56 8.75
C LEU A 213 -0.35 -1.24 8.40
N ASP A 214 -0.41 -2.02 7.31
CA ASP A 214 -1.63 -2.58 6.70
C ASP A 214 -2.71 -1.52 6.44
N HIS A 215 -2.29 -0.31 6.04
CA HIS A 215 -3.16 0.85 5.98
C HIS A 215 -3.83 1.04 4.61
N THR A 216 -4.49 -0.01 4.13
CA THR A 216 -5.08 -0.07 2.77
C THR A 216 -6.20 0.94 2.51
N ILE A 217 -6.83 1.49 3.55
CA ILE A 217 -7.90 2.50 3.44
C ILE A 217 -7.47 3.79 2.72
N VAL A 218 -6.17 4.06 2.63
CA VAL A 218 -5.61 5.25 1.97
C VAL A 218 -5.38 5.06 0.47
N ILE A 219 -5.40 3.81 -0.02
CA ILE A 219 -5.19 3.49 -1.44
C ILE A 219 -6.12 4.32 -2.35
N PRO A 220 -7.43 4.45 -2.09
CA PRO A 220 -8.32 5.26 -2.93
C PRO A 220 -7.91 6.73 -3.00
N ILE A 221 -7.49 7.33 -1.89
CA ILE A 221 -7.09 8.73 -1.84
C ILE A 221 -5.80 8.93 -2.64
N LEU A 222 -4.79 8.09 -2.41
CA LEU A 222 -3.53 8.15 -3.14
C LEU A 222 -3.72 7.88 -4.63
N ALA A 223 -4.54 6.88 -4.97
CA ALA A 223 -4.91 6.58 -6.34
C ALA A 223 -5.59 7.77 -7.01
N ARG A 224 -6.47 8.50 -6.31
CA ARG A 224 -7.14 9.70 -6.85
C ARG A 224 -6.14 10.79 -7.27
N PHE A 225 -5.05 10.96 -6.52
CA PHE A 225 -3.94 11.86 -6.90
C PHE A 225 -3.10 11.31 -8.05
N TYR A 226 -2.83 10.00 -8.06
CA TYR A 226 -2.09 9.34 -9.13
C TYR A 226 -2.80 9.41 -10.48
N ILE A 227 -4.11 9.13 -10.51
CA ILE A 227 -4.92 9.13 -11.74
C ILE A 227 -5.32 10.54 -12.19
N GLU A 228 -4.99 11.58 -11.44
CA GLU A 228 -5.36 12.97 -11.76
C GLU A 228 -4.93 13.38 -13.17
N TYR A 229 -3.76 12.91 -13.62
CA TYR A 229 -3.31 13.18 -14.99
C TYR A 229 -4.30 12.65 -16.03
N ALA A 230 -4.77 11.41 -15.85
CA ALA A 230 -5.74 10.78 -16.74
C ALA A 230 -7.09 11.50 -16.71
N VAL A 231 -7.54 11.93 -15.51
CA VAL A 231 -8.78 12.68 -15.32
C VAL A 231 -8.71 14.03 -16.03
N ARG A 232 -7.61 14.77 -15.91
CA ARG A 232 -7.48 16.07 -16.56
C ARG A 232 -7.49 15.94 -18.09
N LEU A 233 -6.85 14.91 -18.65
CA LEU A 233 -6.93 14.63 -20.09
C LEU A 233 -8.37 14.37 -20.55
N ASP A 234 -9.21 13.77 -19.70
CA ASP A 234 -10.63 13.55 -20.02
C ASP A 234 -11.48 14.84 -20.02
N PHE A 235 -11.00 15.93 -19.42
CA PHE A 235 -11.68 17.23 -19.36
C PHE A 235 -11.11 18.28 -20.31
N GLN A 236 -9.91 18.07 -20.83
CA GLN A 236 -9.22 19.01 -21.72
C GLN A 236 -8.53 18.25 -22.86
N ASN A 237 -8.97 18.47 -24.10
CA ASN A 237 -8.27 18.01 -25.31
C ASN A 237 -6.89 18.70 -25.52
N SER A 238 -6.52 19.67 -24.67
CA SER A 238 -5.36 20.55 -24.87
C SER A 238 -4.73 21.04 -23.56
N ILE A 239 -4.59 20.17 -22.56
CA ILE A 239 -3.50 20.39 -21.59
C ILE A 239 -2.23 20.44 -22.43
N GLY A 240 -1.34 21.40 -22.18
CA GLY A 240 -0.02 21.38 -22.78
C GLY A 240 0.62 20.01 -22.53
N GLU A 241 0.62 19.16 -23.55
CA GLU A 241 1.24 17.84 -23.50
C GLU A 241 2.70 18.07 -23.15
N GLY A 242 3.11 17.59 -21.98
CA GLY A 242 4.45 17.88 -21.51
C GLY A 242 4.77 17.26 -20.18
N ASN A 243 6.03 16.83 -20.07
CA ASN A 243 6.59 16.29 -18.85
C ASN A 243 6.43 17.24 -17.65
N ASN A 244 6.27 18.55 -17.87
CA ASN A 244 6.06 19.55 -16.81
C ASN A 244 4.76 19.33 -16.02
N VAL A 245 3.62 19.09 -16.69
CA VAL A 245 2.34 18.86 -16.00
C VAL A 245 2.38 17.54 -15.24
N LYS A 246 2.91 16.48 -15.86
CA LYS A 246 3.11 15.18 -15.19
C LYS A 246 3.97 15.33 -13.94
N ASN A 247 5.09 16.07 -14.02
CA ASN A 247 5.97 16.29 -12.88
C ASN A 247 5.24 16.98 -11.72
N VAL A 248 4.46 18.04 -11.97
CA VAL A 248 3.70 18.72 -10.92
C VAL A 248 2.65 17.79 -10.27
N LEU A 249 1.97 16.97 -11.07
CA LEU A 249 0.99 16.02 -10.55
C LEU A 249 1.64 14.87 -9.76
N ILE A 250 2.81 14.40 -10.21
CA ILE A 250 3.62 13.45 -9.46
C ILE A 250 4.06 14.07 -8.13
N ASP A 251 4.53 15.32 -8.12
CA ASP A 251 4.90 16.01 -6.88
C ASP A 251 3.70 16.12 -5.93
N ASN A 252 2.50 16.41 -6.44
CA ASN A 252 1.29 16.43 -5.64
C ASN A 252 0.97 15.05 -5.06
N PHE A 253 1.12 13.98 -5.86
CA PHE A 253 0.94 12.60 -5.40
C PHE A 253 1.95 12.21 -4.32
N GLU A 254 3.25 12.43 -4.56
CA GLU A 254 4.32 12.09 -3.61
C GLU A 254 4.22 12.89 -2.31
N ASN A 255 3.79 14.15 -2.37
CA ASN A 255 3.50 14.95 -1.18
C ASN A 255 2.20 14.54 -0.49
N ALA A 256 1.20 14.02 -1.22
CA ALA A 256 0.01 13.43 -0.61
C ALA A 256 0.35 12.15 0.17
N VAL A 257 1.28 11.32 -0.34
CA VAL A 257 1.85 10.18 0.40
C VAL A 257 2.46 10.65 1.72
N GLN A 258 3.35 11.65 1.68
CA GLN A 258 3.97 12.22 2.88
C GLN A 258 2.93 12.77 3.87
N ALA A 259 1.94 13.52 3.40
CA ALA A 259 0.87 14.08 4.25
C ALA A 259 0.06 12.96 4.96
N ILE A 260 -0.28 11.89 4.24
CA ILE A 260 -1.00 10.73 4.80
C ILE A 260 -0.14 9.99 5.82
N VAL A 261 1.16 9.80 5.55
CA VAL A 261 2.10 9.17 6.49
C VAL A 261 2.19 9.98 7.78
N ALA A 262 2.37 11.30 7.66
CA ALA A 262 2.46 12.19 8.82
C ALA A 262 1.15 12.19 9.62
N PHE A 263 0.00 12.35 8.97
CA PHE A 263 -1.29 12.29 9.67
C PHE A 263 -1.50 10.94 10.36
N SER A 264 -1.29 9.82 9.65
CA SER A 264 -1.48 8.48 10.23
C SER A 264 -0.54 8.22 11.39
N THR A 265 0.73 8.63 11.27
CA THR A 265 1.72 8.46 12.35
C THR A 265 1.34 9.30 13.55
N LEU A 266 1.08 10.60 13.38
CA LEU A 266 0.70 11.50 14.48
C LEU A 266 -0.62 11.06 15.13
N TRP A 267 -1.57 10.57 14.34
CA TRP A 267 -2.85 10.08 14.85
C TRP A 267 -2.68 8.83 15.72
N ARG A 268 -1.97 7.83 15.21
CA ARG A 268 -1.81 6.51 15.86
C ARG A 268 -0.79 6.51 17.01
N SER A 269 0.20 7.38 16.98
CA SER A 269 1.19 7.50 18.06
C SER A 269 0.69 8.24 19.30
N SER A 270 -0.50 8.86 19.24
CA SER A 270 -1.11 9.58 20.37
C SER A 270 -2.37 8.90 20.92
N ARG A 271 -2.73 7.72 20.39
CA ARG A 271 -3.97 6.99 20.70
C ARG A 271 -3.69 5.49 20.69
N LYS A 272 -4.47 4.72 21.46
CA LYS A 272 -4.42 3.25 21.37
C LYS A 272 -5.17 2.75 20.12
N GLY A 273 -4.56 1.82 19.39
CA GLY A 273 -5.09 1.21 18.19
C GLY A 273 -5.28 2.20 17.03
N THR A 274 -6.32 1.97 16.22
CA THR A 274 -6.63 2.83 15.06
C THR A 274 -7.42 4.08 15.43
N ALA A 275 -8.12 4.06 16.58
CA ALA A 275 -8.96 5.14 17.08
C ALA A 275 -9.88 5.78 16.02
N GLY A 276 -10.44 4.95 15.13
CA GLY A 276 -11.38 5.41 14.09
C GLY A 276 -10.75 6.17 12.93
N ILE A 277 -9.43 6.10 12.73
CA ILE A 277 -8.72 6.80 11.64
C ILE A 277 -9.31 6.49 10.26
N ASP A 278 -9.76 5.25 10.02
CA ASP A 278 -10.38 4.87 8.76
C ASP A 278 -11.61 5.72 8.43
N ASN A 279 -12.37 6.16 9.45
CA ASN A 279 -13.55 7.00 9.23
C ASN A 279 -13.14 8.38 8.73
N VAL A 280 -11.98 8.90 9.14
CA VAL A 280 -11.44 10.15 8.61
C VAL A 280 -11.22 10.01 7.11
N TYR A 281 -10.54 8.96 6.68
CA TYR A 281 -10.28 8.72 5.26
C TYR A 281 -11.56 8.45 4.46
N ARG A 282 -12.54 7.73 5.01
CA ARG A 282 -13.86 7.56 4.37
C ARG A 282 -14.58 8.91 4.21
N HIS A 283 -14.56 9.78 5.22
CA HIS A 283 -15.16 11.11 5.10
C HIS A 283 -14.45 11.97 4.06
N LEU A 284 -13.12 11.88 3.93
CA LEU A 284 -12.37 12.60 2.88
C LEU A 284 -12.80 12.17 1.46
N MET A 285 -13.26 10.93 1.29
CA MET A 285 -13.77 10.41 0.02
C MET A 285 -15.24 10.80 -0.27
N SER A 286 -16.06 11.02 0.76
CA SER A 286 -17.52 11.18 0.63
C SER A 286 -18.08 12.56 0.96
N THR A 287 -17.37 13.35 1.77
CA THR A 287 -17.93 14.52 2.45
C THR A 287 -17.21 15.79 2.02
N ASN A 288 -17.98 16.77 1.56
CA ASN A 288 -17.48 18.13 1.36
C ASN A 288 -17.29 18.81 2.72
N ILE A 289 -16.19 19.55 2.88
CA ILE A 289 -15.92 20.35 4.07
C ILE A 289 -15.91 21.80 3.63
N ASP A 290 -17.08 22.41 3.57
CA ASP A 290 -17.29 23.75 3.01
C ASP A 290 -16.45 24.82 3.72
N ALA A 291 -16.29 24.70 5.05
CA ALA A 291 -15.44 25.60 5.85
C ALA A 291 -13.97 25.63 5.40
N LEU A 292 -13.50 24.58 4.71
CA LEU A 292 -12.14 24.47 4.19
C LEU A 292 -12.11 24.51 2.65
N ASN A 293 -13.27 24.75 2.02
CA ASN A 293 -13.47 24.60 0.57
C ASN A 293 -12.96 23.23 0.05
N TYR A 294 -13.06 22.18 0.87
CA TYR A 294 -12.62 20.83 0.50
C TYR A 294 -13.77 20.07 -0.13
N LYS A 295 -13.53 19.45 -1.29
CA LYS A 295 -14.50 18.58 -1.95
C LYS A 295 -14.14 17.12 -1.74
N ALA A 296 -15.17 16.30 -1.62
CA ALA A 296 -15.05 14.84 -1.56
C ALA A 296 -14.22 14.32 -2.75
N LEU A 297 -13.39 13.30 -2.53
CA LEU A 297 -12.45 12.82 -3.57
C LEU A 297 -13.01 11.73 -4.48
N SER A 298 -14.23 11.23 -4.25
CA SER A 298 -14.79 10.13 -5.05
C SER A 298 -15.02 10.52 -6.52
N LEU A 299 -14.68 9.62 -7.45
CA LEU A 299 -14.74 9.89 -8.90
C LEU A 299 -16.16 10.15 -9.41
N LYS A 300 -17.14 9.38 -8.93
CA LYS A 300 -18.54 9.56 -9.33
C LYS A 300 -19.06 10.96 -9.00
N GLN A 301 -18.61 11.53 -7.88
CA GLN A 301 -19.04 12.87 -7.46
C GLN A 301 -18.25 13.99 -8.15
N THR A 302 -16.96 13.77 -8.42
CA THR A 302 -16.04 14.83 -8.88
C THR A 302 -15.77 14.81 -10.37
N VAL A 303 -16.07 13.72 -11.08
CA VAL A 303 -15.67 13.55 -12.49
C VAL A 303 -16.87 13.27 -13.40
N ILE A 304 -17.78 12.41 -12.95
CA ILE A 304 -18.87 11.94 -13.81
C ILE A 304 -19.96 13.02 -13.94
N GLY A 305 -20.34 13.34 -15.19
CA GLY A 305 -21.36 14.34 -15.51
C GLY A 305 -20.93 15.80 -15.30
N LYS A 306 -19.64 16.05 -15.03
CA LYS A 306 -19.09 17.39 -14.79
C LYS A 306 -18.68 18.08 -16.09
N SER A 307 -18.79 19.41 -16.12
CA SER A 307 -18.14 20.22 -17.16
C SER A 307 -16.66 20.42 -16.85
N SER A 308 -15.88 20.82 -17.85
CA SER A 308 -14.45 21.16 -17.66
C SER A 308 -14.28 22.29 -16.65
N GLU A 309 -15.06 23.37 -16.80
CA GLU A 309 -15.06 24.52 -15.89
C GLU A 309 -15.39 24.12 -14.45
N GLU A 310 -16.47 23.36 -14.26
CA GLU A 310 -16.89 22.89 -12.93
C GLU A 310 -15.80 22.06 -12.26
N TYR A 311 -15.15 21.16 -13.03
CA TYR A 311 -14.07 20.32 -12.54
C TYR A 311 -12.87 21.14 -12.06
N PHE A 312 -12.30 21.99 -12.92
CA PHE A 312 -11.06 22.69 -12.60
C PHE A 312 -11.22 23.75 -11.51
N GLU A 313 -12.39 24.37 -11.40
CA GLU A 313 -12.66 25.37 -10.36
C GLU A 313 -12.91 24.72 -8.99
N ASN A 314 -13.62 23.59 -8.95
CA ASN A 314 -14.18 23.08 -7.70
C ASN A 314 -13.71 21.68 -7.31
N ASP A 315 -13.62 20.75 -8.26
CA ASP A 315 -13.54 19.30 -7.98
C ASP A 315 -12.16 18.67 -8.24
N ALA A 316 -11.26 19.40 -8.88
CA ALA A 316 -9.88 18.96 -9.10
C ALA A 316 -9.16 18.74 -7.75
N VAL A 317 -8.34 17.68 -7.70
CA VAL A 317 -7.59 17.37 -6.46
C VAL A 317 -6.65 18.50 -6.10
N ASN A 318 -6.55 18.76 -4.80
CA ASN A 318 -5.70 19.83 -4.29
C ASN A 318 -5.00 19.36 -3.00
N LEU A 319 -3.67 19.28 -3.08
CA LEU A 319 -2.81 18.85 -1.98
C LEU A 319 -2.98 19.72 -0.74
N ASN A 320 -3.06 21.05 -0.90
CA ASN A 320 -3.18 21.97 0.23
C ASN A 320 -4.53 21.80 0.92
N LYS A 321 -5.61 21.60 0.15
CA LYS A 321 -6.94 21.29 0.72
C LYS A 321 -6.93 19.96 1.50
N LEU A 322 -6.26 18.93 0.98
CA LEU A 322 -6.08 17.65 1.68
C LEU A 322 -5.33 17.85 3.01
N LYS A 323 -4.18 18.54 2.99
CA LYS A 323 -3.39 18.86 4.18
C LYS A 323 -4.22 19.62 5.22
N LEU A 324 -4.97 20.63 4.80
CA LEU A 324 -5.86 21.41 5.68
C LEU A 324 -6.98 20.54 6.27
N ALA A 325 -7.59 19.67 5.48
CA ALA A 325 -8.62 18.74 5.96
C ALA A 325 -8.07 17.77 7.01
N LEU A 326 -6.92 17.14 6.75
CA LEU A 326 -6.24 16.25 7.70
C LEU A 326 -5.91 16.98 9.01
N ARG A 327 -5.35 18.19 8.93
CA ARG A 327 -5.07 19.03 10.11
C ARG A 327 -6.34 19.40 10.87
N SER A 328 -7.44 19.68 10.17
CA SER A 328 -8.73 19.96 10.79
C SER A 328 -9.24 18.75 11.57
N TYR A 329 -9.16 17.55 11.00
CA TYR A 329 -9.51 16.31 11.72
C TYR A 329 -8.64 16.07 12.95
N MET A 330 -7.34 16.36 12.86
CA MET A 330 -6.44 16.28 14.02
C MET A 330 -6.89 17.21 15.14
N LYS A 331 -7.16 18.48 14.83
CA LYS A 331 -7.51 19.52 15.82
C LYS A 331 -8.91 19.35 16.40
N ASN A 332 -9.88 18.91 15.59
CA ASN A 332 -11.29 18.87 15.94
C ASN A 332 -11.77 17.48 16.37
N ASP A 333 -10.86 16.51 16.58
CA ASP A 333 -11.21 15.22 17.13
C ASP A 333 -11.86 15.39 18.52
N ARG A 334 -13.03 14.77 18.72
CA ARG A 334 -13.84 14.99 19.93
C ARG A 334 -13.18 14.40 21.18
N LYS A 335 -12.40 13.33 21.01
CA LYS A 335 -11.87 12.55 22.14
C LYS A 335 -10.42 12.90 22.46
N TYR A 336 -9.60 13.07 21.43
CA TYR A 336 -8.15 13.24 21.57
C TYR A 336 -7.63 14.33 20.60
N PRO A 337 -8.12 15.57 20.68
CA PRO A 337 -7.74 16.64 19.74
C PRO A 337 -6.24 16.90 19.81
N ILE A 338 -5.55 16.98 18.66
CA ILE A 338 -4.13 17.39 18.55
C ILE A 338 -4.12 18.86 18.15
N VAL A 339 -4.10 19.73 19.16
CA VAL A 339 -4.20 21.20 18.97
C VAL A 339 -2.84 21.82 18.67
N ASN A 340 -1.81 21.36 19.37
CA ASN A 340 -0.44 21.83 19.28
C ASN A 340 0.56 20.71 19.58
N LYS A 341 1.86 21.00 19.41
CA LYS A 341 2.97 20.09 19.64
C LYS A 341 2.94 19.51 21.05
N ASP A 342 2.90 20.36 22.08
CA ASP A 342 2.98 19.93 23.49
C ASP A 342 1.90 18.91 23.85
N ASN A 343 0.68 19.17 23.39
CA ASN A 343 -0.46 18.30 23.64
C ASN A 343 -0.35 16.93 22.93
N TRP A 344 0.31 16.86 21.77
CA TRP A 344 0.62 15.57 21.13
C TRP A 344 1.78 14.88 21.83
N VAL A 345 2.88 15.60 22.10
CA VAL A 345 4.10 15.06 22.74
C VAL A 345 3.76 14.44 24.09
N GLU A 346 2.98 15.11 24.92
CA GLU A 346 2.59 14.60 26.24
C GLU A 346 1.80 13.29 26.15
N ARG A 347 0.97 13.13 25.12
CA ARG A 347 0.19 11.91 24.91
C ARG A 347 1.03 10.79 24.32
N SER A 348 1.82 11.08 23.29
CA SER A 348 2.69 10.11 22.65
C SER A 348 3.75 9.59 23.61
N ALA A 349 4.29 10.45 24.49
CA ALA A 349 5.28 10.06 25.49
C ALA A 349 4.76 9.12 26.57
N ARG A 350 3.44 9.08 26.79
CA ARG A 350 2.77 8.18 27.77
C ARG A 350 2.17 6.94 27.12
N LEU A 351 2.23 6.81 25.80
CA LEU A 351 1.68 5.66 25.09
C LEU A 351 2.72 4.52 25.11
N PRO A 352 2.34 3.32 25.59
CA PRO A 352 3.13 2.09 25.40
C PRO A 352 3.22 1.72 23.91
N ILE A 353 4.00 2.48 23.15
CA ILE A 353 4.03 2.42 21.68
C ILE A 353 4.61 1.10 21.16
N TYR A 354 5.36 0.36 21.99
CA TYR A 354 5.81 -0.99 21.65
C TYR A 354 4.64 -1.97 21.44
N ASP A 355 3.48 -1.73 22.07
CA ASP A 355 2.28 -2.57 21.91
C ASP A 355 1.48 -2.21 20.64
N GLU A 356 1.81 -1.10 20.00
CA GLU A 356 1.26 -0.70 18.70
C GLU A 356 2.11 -1.30 17.57
N PRO A 357 1.64 -1.32 16.30
CA PRO A 357 2.43 -1.85 15.21
C PRO A 357 3.84 -1.27 15.15
N ASN A 358 4.84 -2.16 15.20
CA ASN A 358 6.27 -1.82 15.31
C ASN A 358 6.74 -0.77 14.28
N CYS A 359 6.17 -0.76 13.08
CA CYS A 359 6.51 0.23 12.06
C CYS A 359 6.28 1.69 12.52
N LEU A 360 5.31 1.95 13.43
CA LEU A 360 5.09 3.28 14.02
C LEU A 360 6.28 3.71 14.88
N THR A 361 6.67 2.87 15.84
CA THR A 361 7.83 3.12 16.69
C THR A 361 9.09 3.29 15.88
N ARG A 362 9.30 2.45 14.85
CA ARG A 362 10.46 2.55 13.96
C ARG A 362 10.49 3.87 13.23
N LEU A 363 9.37 4.30 12.65
CA LEU A 363 9.29 5.59 11.96
C LEU A 363 9.52 6.77 12.92
N LEU A 364 8.97 6.73 14.14
CA LEU A 364 9.20 7.78 15.15
C LEU A 364 10.66 7.87 15.56
N LEU A 365 11.33 6.73 15.79
CA LEU A 365 12.75 6.70 16.13
C LEU A 365 13.61 7.26 14.99
N LEU A 366 13.35 6.84 13.74
CA LEU A 366 14.07 7.35 12.57
C LEU A 366 13.83 8.85 12.34
N ALA A 367 12.58 9.31 12.49
CA ALA A 367 12.23 10.72 12.36
C ALA A 367 12.88 11.57 13.46
N ALA A 368 12.92 11.07 14.70
CA ALA A 368 13.57 11.77 15.81
C ALA A 368 15.10 11.83 15.65
N THR A 369 15.72 10.84 15.02
CA THR A 369 17.18 10.81 14.81
C THR A 369 17.62 11.55 13.56
N HIS A 370 16.71 11.77 12.61
CA HIS A 370 16.98 12.50 11.37
C HIS A 370 17.35 13.95 11.64
N ASP A 371 18.45 14.44 11.07
CA ASP A 371 18.90 15.82 11.25
C ASP A 371 19.07 16.20 12.72
N THR A 372 19.64 15.29 13.53
CA THR A 372 19.91 15.53 14.97
C THR A 372 21.33 15.15 15.40
N VAL A 373 21.77 15.73 16.52
CA VAL A 373 23.02 15.41 17.22
C VAL A 373 22.78 15.31 18.73
N VAL A 374 23.69 14.64 19.44
CA VAL A 374 23.68 14.62 20.91
C VAL A 374 23.92 16.03 21.44
N ASP A 375 23.12 16.48 22.39
CA ASP A 375 23.32 17.77 23.04
C ASP A 375 24.50 17.70 24.02
N SER A 376 25.58 18.38 23.67
CA SER A 376 26.79 18.51 24.50
C SER A 376 26.57 19.18 25.86
N THR A 377 25.44 19.88 26.05
CA THR A 377 25.16 20.68 27.25
C THR A 377 24.37 19.91 28.30
N SER A 378 23.34 19.17 27.88
CA SER A 378 22.56 18.30 28.77
C SER A 378 23.11 16.88 28.84
N GLY A 379 23.87 16.41 27.84
CA GLY A 379 24.40 15.04 27.75
C GLY A 379 23.32 13.96 27.61
N GLU A 380 22.05 14.32 27.79
CA GLU A 380 20.94 13.40 28.01
C GLU A 380 19.94 13.39 26.84
N LEU A 381 19.97 14.38 25.94
CA LEU A 381 18.96 14.55 24.89
C LEU A 381 19.57 14.80 23.51
N ILE A 382 18.83 14.45 22.47
CA ILE A 382 19.13 14.80 21.07
C ILE A 382 18.56 16.19 20.76
N LYS A 383 19.28 16.98 19.96
CA LYS A 383 18.85 18.31 19.48
C LYS A 383 18.93 18.38 17.96
N SER A 384 18.11 19.25 17.37
CA SER A 384 18.14 19.52 15.93
C SER A 384 19.53 19.96 15.46
N ALA A 385 19.95 19.39 14.35
CA ALA A 385 21.20 19.65 13.66
C ALA A 385 20.93 20.29 12.29
N ARG A 386 21.99 20.55 11.53
CA ARG A 386 21.87 21.01 10.14
C ARG A 386 21.35 19.87 9.26
N SER A 387 20.59 20.21 8.23
CA SER A 387 20.08 19.20 7.31
C SER A 387 21.18 18.40 6.61
N GLY A 388 20.97 17.08 6.49
CA GLY A 388 21.92 16.10 5.98
C GLY A 388 22.80 15.46 7.06
N VAL A 389 22.62 15.82 8.34
CA VAL A 389 23.30 15.15 9.46
C VAL A 389 22.43 13.98 9.90
N ASN A 390 22.98 12.76 9.98
CA ASN A 390 22.21 11.58 10.37
C ASN A 390 20.95 11.41 9.50
N ASP A 391 21.14 11.31 8.18
CA ASP A 391 20.04 11.13 7.23
C ASP A 391 19.38 9.74 7.42
N PHE A 392 18.39 9.66 8.31
CA PHE A 392 17.66 8.42 8.68
C PHE A 392 16.22 8.35 8.15
N LEU A 393 15.59 9.48 7.81
CA LEU A 393 14.21 9.52 7.35
C LEU A 393 14.14 9.36 5.81
N ASN A 394 14.70 8.25 5.32
CA ASN A 394 14.75 7.89 3.91
C ASN A 394 14.49 6.40 3.67
N TYR A 395 14.13 6.04 2.44
CA TYR A 395 13.76 4.68 2.08
C TYR A 395 14.91 3.70 2.28
N THR A 396 16.14 4.10 1.97
CA THR A 396 17.33 3.26 2.17
C THR A 396 17.47 2.81 3.63
N ASN A 397 17.33 3.73 4.60
CA ASN A 397 17.36 3.39 6.02
C ASN A 397 16.11 2.64 6.48
N TRP A 398 14.94 2.91 5.88
CA TRP A 398 13.71 2.18 6.20
C TRP A 398 13.81 0.67 5.91
N ILE A 399 14.45 0.30 4.79
CA ILE A 399 14.67 -1.10 4.41
C ILE A 399 15.98 -1.67 4.96
N ASN A 400 16.81 -0.85 5.60
CA ASN A 400 18.09 -1.28 6.14
C ASN A 400 17.86 -2.33 7.24
N LYS A 401 18.52 -3.49 7.10
CA LYS A 401 18.47 -4.58 8.07
C LYS A 401 19.02 -4.16 9.44
N ASP A 402 19.93 -3.20 9.45
CA ASP A 402 20.62 -2.69 10.64
C ASP A 402 19.66 -1.90 11.56
N LEU A 403 18.55 -1.40 11.01
CA LEU A 403 17.59 -0.57 11.73
C LEU A 403 16.22 -1.23 11.84
N LYS A 404 16.11 -2.51 11.47
CA LYS A 404 14.83 -3.19 11.25
C LYS A 404 14.10 -3.56 12.54
N THR A 405 14.84 -3.90 13.61
CA THR A 405 14.25 -4.42 14.84
C THR A 405 14.25 -3.37 15.94
N ILE A 406 13.18 -3.35 16.73
CA ILE A 406 13.07 -2.52 17.92
C ILE A 406 13.67 -3.31 19.08
N GLU A 407 14.47 -2.63 19.90
CA GLU A 407 15.02 -3.17 21.13
C GLU A 407 14.63 -2.30 22.32
N HIS A 408 14.33 -2.95 23.44
CA HIS A 408 14.20 -2.30 24.74
C HIS A 408 15.59 -1.99 25.31
N ILE A 409 15.83 -0.72 25.61
CA ILE A 409 17.10 -0.26 26.21
C ILE A 409 17.30 -0.94 27.56
N LEU A 410 16.27 -0.90 28.41
CA LEU A 410 16.22 -1.66 29.64
C LEU A 410 15.79 -3.12 29.39
N PRO A 411 16.16 -4.07 30.26
CA PRO A 411 15.64 -5.43 30.21
C PRO A 411 14.11 -5.43 30.44
N GLN A 412 13.39 -6.29 29.72
CA GLN A 412 11.95 -6.46 29.92
C GLN A 412 11.65 -7.23 31.21
N ASN A 413 12.45 -8.26 31.51
CA ASN A 413 12.40 -8.98 32.78
C ASN A 413 13.58 -8.55 33.64
N LEU A 414 13.32 -7.70 34.65
CA LEU A 414 14.34 -7.16 35.55
C LEU A 414 14.84 -8.24 36.53
N ASN A 415 16.15 -8.37 36.65
CA ASN A 415 16.77 -9.25 37.66
C ASN A 415 17.13 -8.47 38.95
N SER A 416 17.70 -9.17 39.94
CA SER A 416 18.07 -8.57 41.24
C SER A 416 19.16 -7.49 41.16
N VAL A 417 19.99 -7.49 40.12
CA VAL A 417 21.00 -6.44 39.87
C VAL A 417 20.33 -5.22 39.24
N ASP A 418 19.44 -5.45 38.27
CA ASP A 418 18.68 -4.39 37.59
C ASP A 418 17.83 -3.60 38.59
N LEU A 419 17.18 -4.27 39.54
CA LEU A 419 16.36 -3.64 40.58
C LEU A 419 17.13 -2.73 41.54
N GLN A 420 18.47 -2.74 41.52
CA GLN A 420 19.29 -1.82 42.32
C GLN A 420 19.38 -0.43 41.66
N VAL A 421 19.29 -0.38 40.33
CA VAL A 421 19.49 0.84 39.53
C VAL A 421 18.25 1.28 38.76
N ILE A 422 17.28 0.39 38.53
CA ILE A 422 16.03 0.69 37.82
C ILE A 422 14.87 0.75 38.82
N ARG A 423 14.11 1.86 38.78
CA ARG A 423 12.96 2.12 39.65
C ARG A 423 11.77 2.60 38.83
N LEU A 424 10.85 1.70 38.51
CA LEU A 424 9.67 2.02 37.73
C LEU A 424 8.44 2.20 38.62
N ASP A 425 7.65 3.23 38.33
CA ASP A 425 6.34 3.46 38.92
C ASP A 425 5.29 2.50 38.33
N ASP A 426 5.47 2.10 37.06
CA ASP A 426 4.60 1.18 36.32
C ASP A 426 5.43 0.31 35.36
N ASP A 427 5.21 -1.01 35.36
CA ASP A 427 5.89 -1.93 34.44
C ASP A 427 5.67 -1.58 32.96
N ARG A 428 4.54 -0.92 32.64
CA ARG A 428 4.24 -0.45 31.28
C ARG A 428 5.20 0.63 30.79
N ASP A 429 5.94 1.28 31.68
CA ASP A 429 6.93 2.29 31.33
C ASP A 429 8.07 1.71 30.48
N LEU A 430 8.32 0.40 30.61
CA LEU A 430 9.26 -0.32 29.74
C LEU A 430 8.85 -0.25 28.26
N HIS A 431 7.57 -0.11 27.95
CA HIS A 431 7.05 -0.11 26.59
C HIS A 431 6.92 1.30 25.99
N LEU A 432 7.36 2.34 26.70
CA LEU A 432 7.34 3.73 26.23
C LEU A 432 8.46 4.00 25.24
N LEU A 433 8.24 4.98 24.36
CA LEU A 433 9.19 5.39 23.31
C LEU A 433 10.60 5.68 23.85
N GLY A 434 10.68 6.27 25.03
CA GLY A 434 11.91 6.61 25.75
C GLY A 434 12.63 5.41 26.38
N ASN A 435 12.14 4.19 26.22
CA ASN A 435 12.91 2.96 26.51
C ASN A 435 13.18 2.13 25.24
N LEU A 436 12.92 2.68 24.05
CA LEU A 436 13.09 1.94 22.80
C LEU A 436 14.23 2.52 21.95
N THR A 437 14.85 1.64 21.18
CA THR A 437 15.86 1.95 20.17
C THR A 437 15.78 0.97 18.99
N LEU A 438 16.62 1.16 17.97
CA LEU A 438 16.72 0.26 16.82
C LEU A 438 18.05 -0.49 16.81
N LEU A 439 18.00 -1.77 16.43
CA LEU A 439 19.17 -2.63 16.27
C LEU A 439 19.06 -3.56 15.06
N PRO A 440 20.20 -4.06 14.55
CA PRO A 440 20.22 -5.19 13.62
C PRO A 440 19.68 -6.44 14.31
N GLN A 441 18.99 -7.32 13.56
CA GLN A 441 18.33 -8.49 14.14
C GLN A 441 19.30 -9.41 14.93
N SER A 442 20.52 -9.64 14.44
CA SER A 442 21.47 -10.51 15.15
C SER A 442 22.05 -9.82 16.39
N ALA A 443 22.31 -8.51 16.32
CA ALA A 443 22.73 -7.72 17.49
C ALA A 443 21.63 -7.70 18.56
N ASN A 444 20.38 -7.45 18.16
CA ASN A 444 19.22 -7.52 19.05
C ASN A 444 19.11 -8.91 19.71
N SER A 445 19.27 -9.99 18.95
CA SER A 445 19.26 -11.36 19.50
C SER A 445 20.37 -11.61 20.55
N ILE A 446 21.53 -10.95 20.42
CA ILE A 446 22.64 -11.03 21.39
C ILE A 446 22.35 -10.19 22.63
N VAL A 447 21.81 -8.98 22.44
CA VAL A 447 21.44 -8.05 23.53
C VAL A 447 20.32 -8.65 24.38
N GLY A 448 19.21 -9.06 23.75
CA GLY A 448 18.11 -9.79 24.36
C GLY A 448 17.65 -9.22 25.69
N ASN A 449 17.40 -10.09 26.68
CA ASN A 449 17.01 -9.69 28.04
C ASN A 449 18.21 -9.68 29.01
N LYS A 450 19.41 -9.33 28.54
CA LYS A 450 20.57 -9.10 29.44
C LYS A 450 20.31 -7.92 30.37
N SER A 451 21.05 -7.86 31.49
CA SER A 451 20.97 -6.75 32.44
C SER A 451 21.32 -5.42 31.78
N TRP A 452 20.88 -4.30 32.36
CA TRP A 452 21.20 -2.99 31.82
C TRP A 452 22.71 -2.75 31.66
N SER A 453 23.51 -3.15 32.66
CA SER A 453 24.98 -3.01 32.61
C SER A 453 25.59 -3.72 31.40
N ASP A 454 25.09 -4.90 31.09
CA ASP A 454 25.60 -5.74 30.00
C ASP A 454 25.16 -5.18 28.64
N LYS A 455 23.89 -4.76 28.53
CA LYS A 455 23.37 -4.08 27.35
C LYS A 455 24.16 -2.82 27.04
N HIS A 456 24.44 -1.99 28.05
CA HIS A 456 25.21 -0.76 27.90
C HIS A 456 26.62 -1.00 27.35
N MET A 457 27.33 -2.03 27.83
CA MET A 457 28.63 -2.42 27.27
C MET A 457 28.55 -2.87 25.81
N ILE A 458 27.50 -3.60 25.43
CA ILE A 458 27.27 -4.01 24.04
C ILE A 458 26.98 -2.78 23.16
N PHE A 459 26.15 -1.84 23.63
CA PHE A 459 25.89 -0.59 22.91
C PHE A 459 27.15 0.25 22.74
N LYS A 460 28.02 0.26 23.76
CA LYS A 460 29.32 0.93 23.67
C LYS A 460 30.17 0.35 22.54
N LEU A 461 30.21 -0.98 22.38
CA LEU A 461 30.91 -1.62 21.26
C LEU A 461 30.32 -1.20 19.90
N LEU A 462 28.98 -1.19 19.77
CA LEU A 462 28.27 -0.82 18.54
C LEU A 462 28.37 0.68 18.18
N THR A 463 28.89 1.49 19.09
CA THR A 463 29.13 2.94 18.92
C THR A 463 30.61 3.30 18.99
N SER A 464 31.52 2.32 19.02
CA SER A 464 32.95 2.57 18.94
C SER A 464 33.34 3.02 17.53
N VAL A 465 34.13 4.09 17.45
CA VAL A 465 34.53 4.70 16.16
C VAL A 465 35.91 4.22 15.71
N ASN A 466 36.82 4.01 16.66
CA ASN A 466 38.20 3.59 16.38
C ASN A 466 38.44 2.13 16.80
N GLN A 467 39.46 1.51 16.19
CA GLN A 467 39.81 0.10 16.39
C GLN A 467 40.24 -0.19 17.84
N GLU A 468 40.89 0.76 18.50
CA GLU A 468 41.34 0.62 19.89
C GLU A 468 40.15 0.48 20.85
N ASP A 469 39.13 1.32 20.71
CA ASP A 469 37.90 1.27 21.50
C ASP A 469 37.11 -0.01 21.25
N ILE A 470 37.11 -0.50 20.00
CA ILE A 470 36.50 -1.79 19.63
C ILE A 470 37.22 -2.93 20.38
N GLU A 471 38.55 -2.96 20.35
CA GLU A 471 39.36 -4.00 20.99
C GLU A 471 39.23 -3.97 22.50
N ASN A 472 39.35 -2.79 23.11
CA ASN A 472 39.21 -2.59 24.54
C ASN A 472 37.83 -3.03 25.05
N THR A 473 36.75 -2.60 24.38
CA THR A 473 35.38 -2.96 24.77
C THR A 473 35.12 -4.45 24.54
N SER A 474 35.64 -5.02 23.45
CA SER A 474 35.53 -6.46 23.17
C SER A 474 36.21 -7.29 24.27
N ASN A 475 37.41 -6.89 24.70
CA ASN A 475 38.14 -7.59 25.75
C ASN A 475 37.39 -7.54 27.09
N GLN A 476 36.84 -6.37 27.45
CA GLN A 476 36.02 -6.22 28.66
C GLN A 476 34.79 -7.14 28.63
N LEU A 477 34.09 -7.18 27.49
CA LEU A 477 32.92 -8.04 27.28
C LEU A 477 33.26 -9.54 27.44
N LYS A 478 34.44 -9.98 26.98
CA LYS A 478 34.92 -11.36 27.16
C LYS A 478 35.29 -11.65 28.61
N THR A 479 36.09 -10.78 29.23
CA THR A 479 36.55 -10.97 30.62
C THR A 479 35.38 -11.06 31.59
N ASN A 480 34.30 -10.31 31.33
CA ASN A 480 33.09 -10.33 32.13
C ASN A 480 32.11 -11.46 31.75
N ASN A 481 32.45 -12.33 30.80
CA ASN A 481 31.60 -13.42 30.27
C ASN A 481 30.21 -12.95 29.79
N ILE A 482 30.12 -11.72 29.27
CA ILE A 482 28.84 -11.13 28.80
C ILE A 482 28.44 -11.71 27.44
N VAL A 483 29.43 -11.95 26.57
CA VAL A 483 29.25 -12.49 25.21
C VAL A 483 30.36 -13.49 24.87
N THR A 484 30.07 -14.39 23.93
CA THR A 484 31.05 -15.35 23.39
C THR A 484 31.91 -14.73 22.28
N GLU A 485 33.02 -15.39 21.91
CA GLU A 485 33.88 -14.98 20.79
C GLU A 485 33.08 -14.79 19.50
N ASN A 486 32.27 -15.79 19.13
CA ASN A 486 31.43 -15.73 17.93
C ASN A 486 30.43 -14.56 17.98
N GLN A 487 29.90 -14.22 19.16
CA GLN A 487 28.99 -13.09 19.31
C GLN A 487 29.73 -11.75 19.13
N ILE A 488 30.98 -11.66 19.56
CA ILE A 488 31.81 -10.46 19.33
C ILE A 488 32.10 -10.28 17.85
N ASP A 489 32.42 -11.37 17.13
CA ASP A 489 32.64 -11.30 15.69
C ASP A 489 31.39 -10.82 14.95
N ILE A 490 30.20 -11.27 15.38
CA ILE A 490 28.93 -10.76 14.87
C ILE A 490 28.76 -9.26 15.16
N LEU A 491 29.02 -8.82 16.39
CA LEU A 491 28.87 -7.41 16.78
C LEU A 491 29.86 -6.49 16.05
N ARG A 492 31.09 -6.95 15.80
CA ARG A 492 32.12 -6.24 15.04
C ARG A 492 31.81 -6.16 13.54
N GLY A 493 31.02 -7.10 13.02
CA GLY A 493 30.62 -7.10 11.62
C GLY A 493 29.59 -6.03 11.26
N TRP A 494 29.01 -5.34 12.26
CA TRP A 494 28.02 -4.28 12.03
C TRP A 494 28.64 -2.90 11.90
N ASN A 495 27.97 -2.04 11.14
CA ASN A 495 28.34 -0.64 10.97
C ASN A 495 28.14 0.15 12.28
N TYR A 496 28.84 1.28 12.41
CA TYR A 496 28.61 2.25 13.46
C TYR A 496 27.13 2.65 13.53
N LEU A 497 26.54 2.62 14.74
CA LEU A 497 25.11 2.93 14.97
C LEU A 497 24.93 4.27 15.73
N PRO A 498 24.80 5.41 15.02
CA PRO A 498 24.61 6.72 15.66
C PRO A 498 23.40 6.78 16.61
N ILE A 499 22.35 6.00 16.32
CA ILE A 499 21.12 5.92 17.12
C ILE A 499 21.33 5.38 18.54
N LEU A 500 22.47 4.75 18.82
CA LEU A 500 22.80 4.27 20.17
C LEU A 500 23.69 5.26 20.94
N LYS A 501 24.27 6.26 20.26
CA LYS A 501 25.31 7.11 20.85
C LYS A 501 24.83 7.86 22.08
N TYR A 502 23.63 8.44 22.03
CA TYR A 502 23.04 9.12 23.19
C TYR A 502 22.74 8.17 24.37
N ILE A 503 22.47 6.88 24.10
CA ILE A 503 22.23 5.88 25.16
C ILE A 503 23.53 5.58 25.90
N VAL A 504 24.62 5.45 25.13
CA VAL A 504 25.95 5.13 25.66
C VAL A 504 26.53 6.31 26.45
N ASP A 505 26.31 7.52 25.97
CA ASP A 505 26.82 8.75 26.60
C ASP A 505 26.08 9.08 27.92
N GLN A 506 24.89 8.53 28.14
CA GLN A 506 24.18 8.64 29.41
C GLN A 506 24.79 7.74 30.48
N GLN A 507 25.38 8.35 31.51
CA GLN A 507 25.85 7.66 32.71
C GLN A 507 24.74 7.62 33.77
N PHE A 508 23.78 6.71 33.61
CA PHE A 508 22.71 6.58 34.58
C PHE A 508 23.20 5.99 35.91
N THR A 509 23.06 6.74 36.99
CA THR A 509 23.26 6.22 38.36
C THR A 509 21.99 5.53 38.87
N ILE A 510 20.81 6.06 38.51
CA ILE A 510 19.48 5.49 38.72
C ILE A 510 18.64 5.81 37.48
N ILE A 511 17.90 4.83 36.95
CA ILE A 511 16.95 5.00 35.85
C ILE A 511 15.55 4.86 36.44
N ASP A 512 14.76 5.92 36.36
CA ASP A 512 13.38 5.92 36.83
C ASP A 512 12.36 6.16 35.70
N SER A 513 11.08 5.99 36.02
CA SER A 513 9.97 6.27 35.10
C SER A 513 10.01 7.69 34.55
N LYS A 514 10.48 8.65 35.35
CA LYS A 514 10.61 10.04 34.93
C LYS A 514 11.66 10.19 33.81
N ALA A 515 12.82 9.57 33.94
CA ALA A 515 13.86 9.60 32.91
C ALA A 515 13.38 8.99 31.58
N ILE A 516 12.65 7.86 31.65
CA ILE A 516 12.02 7.25 30.47
C ILE A 516 11.01 8.22 29.84
N HIS A 517 10.19 8.88 30.66
CA HIS A 517 9.17 9.81 30.19
C HIS A 517 9.77 11.06 29.55
N ASP A 518 10.78 11.66 30.17
CA ASP A 518 11.48 12.84 29.66
C ASP A 518 12.17 12.53 28.32
N ARG A 519 12.82 11.36 28.20
CA ARG A 519 13.36 10.89 26.92
C ARG A 519 12.25 10.66 25.90
N SER A 520 11.13 10.06 26.30
CA SER A 520 9.96 9.85 25.43
C SER A 520 9.45 11.18 24.86
N LYS A 521 9.38 12.24 25.68
CA LYS A 521 8.99 13.59 25.23
C LYS A 521 9.98 14.17 24.24
N SER A 522 11.28 14.01 24.47
CA SER A 522 12.30 14.53 23.54
C SER A 522 12.22 13.86 22.18
N ILE A 523 12.14 12.52 22.14
CA ILE A 523 12.03 11.77 20.87
C ILE A 523 10.74 12.13 20.15
N ALA A 524 9.61 12.13 20.88
CA ALA A 524 8.34 12.54 20.32
C ALA A 524 8.43 13.96 19.76
N GLY A 525 8.96 14.93 20.52
CA GLY A 525 9.09 16.32 20.11
C GLY A 525 9.84 16.49 18.78
N LEU A 526 10.95 15.79 18.60
CA LEU A 526 11.74 15.83 17.36
C LEU A 526 11.03 15.14 16.20
N ALA A 527 10.44 13.96 16.44
CA ALA A 527 9.65 13.27 15.44
C ALA A 527 8.45 14.12 14.97
N TYR A 528 7.81 14.85 15.89
CA TYR A 528 6.73 15.79 15.54
C TYR A 528 7.23 16.88 14.61
N ASP A 529 8.38 17.50 14.91
CA ASP A 529 8.94 18.59 14.12
C ASP A 529 9.27 18.16 12.69
N GLU A 530 9.73 16.92 12.49
CA GLU A 530 9.97 16.39 11.14
C GLU A 530 8.68 16.00 10.42
N LEU A 531 7.78 15.27 11.09
CA LEU A 531 6.56 14.78 10.46
C LEU A 531 5.56 15.90 10.16
N ILE A 532 5.48 16.95 10.98
CA ILE A 532 4.52 18.03 10.77
C ILE A 532 4.83 18.82 9.50
N LYS A 533 6.10 18.90 9.07
CA LYS A 533 6.51 19.54 7.80
C LYS A 533 5.84 18.90 6.58
N TRP A 534 5.47 17.61 6.66
CA TRP A 534 4.76 16.91 5.59
C TRP A 534 3.26 17.28 5.52
N LEU A 535 2.72 17.88 6.58
CA LEU A 535 1.34 18.37 6.68
C LEU A 535 1.21 19.89 6.51
N GLU A 536 2.31 20.63 6.55
CA GLU A 536 2.33 22.10 6.42
C GLU A 536 2.55 22.60 4.99
#